data_AF-A0A3D8SZ11-F1
#
_entry.id   AF-A0A3D8SZ11-F1
#
_cell.length_a   1.000
_cell.length_b   1.000
_cell.length_c   1.000
_cell.angle_alpha   90.00
_cell.angle_beta   90.00
_cell.angle_gamma   90.00
#
_symmetry.space_group_name_H-M   'P 1'
#
loop_
_entity.id
_entity.type
_entity.pdbx_description
1 polymer ?
#
loop_
_entity_poly.entity_id
_entity_poly.type
_entity_poly.pdbx_seq_one_letter_code
_entity_poly.pdbx_strand_id
1 'polypeptide(L)'
;MRVLRREERTGCPVLLSLWSAEKDHRSKKQNIQHSKLEPLIQGVVYRYRTIEIHPFHELLISAITVRIPRKEDYVVTLDLASFDSIRHAAAEINARVAKLDVLINNAGIMGLEKYTLTRDGLEAQFGANHIGHFLFTNLIMPKIIAAGPGARVVNLSSNGHWLGDWRGEDYNFHDGQAYDPWAAYGQSKTASILFAKSLVAKLGAKGVLAYSLHPGMIQTNLGNDVDLGVWPGVFAMFAARGYPVDENLTRFKTLPQGVATTLTAALSPEIVKHSGAYLVDCNISGNVARHATDMDRAEALWKESEKIVGESFAY
;
A
#
# COMPACT_ATOMS: atom_id res chain seq x y z
N MET A 1 -46.84 17.04 -26.14
CA MET A 1 -47.02 15.58 -25.96
C MET A 1 -45.77 14.84 -26.47
N ARG A 2 -44.80 14.58 -25.59
CA ARG A 2 -44.07 13.31 -25.42
C ARG A 2 -42.91 13.53 -24.45
N VAL A 3 -43.04 12.88 -23.29
CA VAL A 3 -42.00 12.56 -22.32
C VAL A 3 -40.99 11.61 -22.99
N LEU A 4 -39.69 11.75 -22.71
CA LEU A 4 -38.79 10.63 -22.38
C LEU A 4 -37.60 11.13 -21.53
N ARG A 5 -37.54 10.62 -20.30
CA ARG A 5 -36.40 10.65 -19.37
C ARG A 5 -35.32 9.66 -19.84
N ARG A 6 -34.04 9.97 -19.60
CA ARG A 6 -33.07 9.13 -18.84
C ARG A 6 -31.74 9.89 -18.69
N GLU A 7 -31.48 10.44 -17.50
CA GLU A 7 -30.11 10.73 -17.07
C GLU A 7 -29.53 9.41 -16.53
N GLU A 8 -28.47 8.90 -17.14
CA GLU A 8 -27.66 7.82 -16.58
C GLU A 8 -26.33 8.37 -16.06
N ARG A 9 -26.10 8.07 -14.78
CA ARG A 9 -24.92 8.37 -13.96
C ARG A 9 -23.66 7.79 -14.59
N THR A 10 -22.66 8.62 -14.88
CA THR A 10 -21.27 8.18 -15.04
C THR A 10 -20.44 8.67 -13.85
N GLY A 11 -20.46 7.89 -12.77
CA GLY A 11 -19.65 8.15 -11.58
C GLY A 11 -18.19 7.75 -11.83
N CYS A 12 -17.30 8.73 -11.98
CA CYS A 12 -15.87 8.49 -12.04
C CYS A 12 -15.34 8.15 -10.63
N PRO A 13 -14.48 7.12 -10.45
CA PRO A 13 -14.06 6.64 -9.13
C PRO A 13 -13.11 7.61 -8.42
N VAL A 14 -13.33 7.83 -7.11
CA VAL A 14 -12.45 8.58 -6.21
C VAL A 14 -11.31 7.69 -5.75
N LEU A 15 -10.06 8.14 -5.97
CA LEU A 15 -8.85 7.38 -5.69
C LEU A 15 -8.06 8.03 -4.55
N LEU A 16 -7.73 7.25 -3.52
CA LEU A 16 -6.81 7.65 -2.46
C LEU A 16 -5.54 6.83 -2.54
N SER A 17 -4.38 7.48 -2.62
CA SER A 17 -3.08 6.81 -2.61
C SER A 17 -2.15 7.41 -1.57
N LEU A 18 -1.67 6.57 -0.65
CA LEU A 18 -0.70 6.95 0.39
C LEU A 18 0.72 6.95 -0.21
N TRP A 19 1.38 8.10 -0.31
CA TRP A 19 2.76 8.23 -0.80
C TRP A 19 3.67 8.76 0.30
N SER A 20 4.96 8.38 0.30
CA SER A 20 5.95 9.09 1.12
C SER A 20 6.27 10.44 0.48
N ALA A 21 6.34 11.54 1.24
CA ALA A 21 6.89 12.80 0.70
C ALA A 21 8.42 12.74 0.73
N GLU A 22 9.09 13.35 -0.25
CA GLU A 22 10.56 13.34 -0.40
C GLU A 22 11.14 14.76 -0.36
N LYS A 23 12.48 14.90 -0.23
CA LYS A 23 13.24 16.13 -0.55
C LYS A 23 13.89 15.95 -1.93
N ASP A 24 13.67 16.87 -2.86
CA ASP A 24 14.39 16.89 -4.14
C ASP A 24 15.76 17.58 -3.97
N HIS A 25 16.85 16.87 -4.28
CA HIS A 25 18.22 17.40 -4.26
C HIS A 25 18.83 17.56 -5.67
N ARG A 26 18.03 17.62 -6.75
CA ARG A 26 18.58 17.79 -8.10
C ARG A 26 18.19 19.10 -8.78
N SER A 27 18.87 20.19 -8.42
CA SER A 27 18.97 21.35 -9.32
C SER A 27 20.01 21.09 -10.42
N LYS A 28 19.60 20.60 -11.60
CA LYS A 28 20.36 20.84 -12.84
C LYS A 28 19.41 21.11 -14.00
N LYS A 29 19.43 22.35 -14.47
CA LYS A 29 18.77 22.82 -15.70
C LYS A 29 19.25 21.99 -16.90
N GLN A 30 18.33 21.42 -17.67
CA GLN A 30 18.59 21.04 -19.07
C GLN A 30 17.46 21.55 -19.96
N ASN A 31 17.84 22.44 -20.88
CA ASN A 31 17.06 22.92 -22.01
C ASN A 31 16.94 21.81 -23.06
N ILE A 32 15.74 21.50 -23.54
CA ILE A 32 15.56 20.78 -24.81
C ILE A 32 14.46 21.45 -25.63
N GLN A 33 14.81 21.80 -26.86
CA GLN A 33 13.99 22.45 -27.88
C GLN A 33 12.92 21.51 -28.47
N HIS A 34 11.80 22.08 -28.89
CA HIS A 34 10.72 21.44 -29.63
C HIS A 34 11.07 21.26 -31.13
N SER A 35 10.80 20.06 -31.68
CA SER A 35 10.42 19.90 -33.10
C SER A 35 9.51 18.69 -33.30
N LYS A 36 8.52 18.87 -34.18
CA LYS A 36 7.27 18.11 -34.41
C LYS A 36 7.44 16.80 -35.21
N LEU A 37 6.59 15.79 -34.96
CA LEU A 37 5.61 15.19 -35.91
C LEU A 37 4.91 13.93 -35.32
N GLU A 38 3.57 13.96 -35.29
CA GLU A 38 2.59 12.88 -35.02
C GLU A 38 2.09 12.23 -36.35
N PRO A 39 1.09 11.28 -36.43
CA PRO A 39 0.36 10.48 -35.41
C PRO A 39 0.19 8.97 -35.74
N LEU A 40 -0.21 8.14 -34.75
CA LEU A 40 -1.27 7.09 -34.84
C LEU A 40 -1.13 6.05 -33.70
N ILE A 41 -1.62 6.37 -32.50
CA ILE A 41 -2.34 5.43 -31.63
C ILE A 41 -3.40 6.25 -30.90
N GLN A 42 -4.68 6.04 -31.21
CA GLN A 42 -5.78 6.49 -30.36
C GLN A 42 -5.75 5.67 -29.07
N GLY A 43 -5.01 6.17 -28.09
CA GLY A 43 -4.99 5.70 -26.72
C GLY A 43 -5.09 6.92 -25.82
N VAL A 44 -6.01 6.89 -24.86
CA VAL A 44 -6.24 7.96 -23.89
C VAL A 44 -4.92 8.38 -23.25
N VAL A 45 -4.42 9.56 -23.62
CA VAL A 45 -3.21 10.17 -23.03
C VAL A 45 -3.58 10.67 -21.63
N TYR A 46 -3.31 9.89 -20.60
CA TYR A 46 -3.30 10.39 -19.23
C TYR A 46 -2.07 11.30 -19.07
N ARG A 47 -2.28 12.63 -19.16
CA ARG A 47 -1.23 13.61 -18.85
C ARG A 47 -1.02 13.63 -17.33
N TYR A 48 0.09 13.05 -16.87
CA TYR A 48 0.55 13.21 -15.48
C TYR A 48 1.20 14.59 -15.34
N ARG A 49 0.71 15.42 -14.41
CA ARG A 49 1.39 16.65 -13.97
C ARG A 49 2.06 16.40 -12.62
N THR A 50 3.30 16.86 -12.53
CA THR A 50 4.30 16.69 -11.48
C THR A 50 3.82 17.18 -10.10
N ILE A 51 4.23 16.49 -9.03
CA ILE A 51 4.04 16.89 -7.64
C ILE A 51 5.19 17.85 -7.26
N GLU A 52 4.85 19.06 -6.82
CA GLU A 52 5.81 19.98 -6.18
C GLU A 52 6.02 19.58 -4.72
N ILE A 53 7.29 19.53 -4.31
CA ILE A 53 7.73 19.18 -2.96
C ILE A 53 8.06 20.48 -2.21
N HIS A 54 7.39 20.73 -1.07
CA HIS A 54 7.76 21.78 -0.14
C HIS A 54 8.83 21.30 0.86
N PRO A 55 9.88 22.09 1.18
CA PRO A 55 10.95 21.65 2.05
C PRO A 55 10.65 21.98 3.52
N PHE A 56 10.33 20.99 4.36
CA PHE A 56 10.47 21.11 5.81
C PHE A 56 10.98 19.79 6.43
N HIS A 57 11.69 19.93 7.56
CA HIS A 57 12.60 18.96 8.17
C HIS A 57 11.90 17.87 9.01
N GLU A 58 12.62 16.75 9.17
CA GLU A 58 12.49 15.63 10.12
C GLU A 58 11.59 14.42 9.74
N LEU A 59 12.32 13.33 9.42
CA LEU A 59 11.99 11.90 9.32
C LEU A 59 10.51 11.47 9.25
N LEU A 60 10.16 10.82 8.13
CA LEU A 60 8.97 9.99 7.88
C LEU A 60 7.59 10.68 7.85
N ILE A 61 7.50 11.83 7.18
CA ILE A 61 6.18 12.39 6.79
C ILE A 61 5.76 11.78 5.45
N SER A 62 4.76 10.89 5.45
CA SER A 62 4.13 10.44 4.22
C SER A 62 2.98 11.36 3.81
N ALA A 63 3.12 12.11 2.71
CA ALA A 63 2.01 12.91 2.19
C ALA A 63 1.04 12.03 1.38
N ILE A 64 -0.20 11.93 1.84
CA ILE A 64 -1.25 11.27 1.08
C ILE A 64 -1.78 12.22 0.02
N THR A 65 -1.92 11.72 -1.20
CA THR A 65 -2.73 12.41 -2.23
C THR A 65 -4.07 11.70 -2.40
N VAL A 66 -5.16 12.39 -2.05
CA VAL A 66 -6.53 12.00 -2.44
C VAL A 66 -6.79 12.64 -3.80
N ARG A 67 -6.96 11.83 -4.85
CA ARG A 67 -7.38 12.30 -6.18
C ARG A 67 -8.86 12.07 -6.39
N ILE A 68 -9.61 13.17 -6.47
CA ILE A 68 -11.01 13.16 -6.90
C ILE A 68 -11.04 13.50 -8.41
N PRO A 69 -11.80 12.80 -9.27
CA PRO A 69 -11.80 13.03 -10.73
C PRO A 69 -12.36 14.39 -11.21
N ARG A 70 -12.38 15.42 -10.37
CA ARG A 70 -12.76 16.79 -10.72
C ARG A 70 -11.86 17.77 -9.97
N LYS A 71 -10.74 18.16 -10.61
CA LYS A 71 -9.89 19.36 -10.38
C LYS A 71 -9.33 19.62 -8.98
N GLU A 72 -9.73 18.90 -7.94
CA GLU A 72 -9.31 19.13 -6.55
C GLU A 72 -8.60 17.87 -6.04
N ASP A 73 -7.27 17.91 -6.11
CA ASP A 73 -6.42 17.01 -5.34
C ASP A 73 -6.35 17.57 -3.92
N TYR A 74 -6.70 16.76 -2.91
CA TYR A 74 -6.50 17.13 -1.51
C TYR A 74 -5.25 16.44 -0.99
N VAL A 75 -4.40 17.22 -0.34
CA VAL A 75 -3.26 16.71 0.41
C VAL A 75 -3.65 16.64 1.87
N VAL A 76 -3.44 15.47 2.47
CA VAL A 76 -3.63 15.24 3.91
C VAL A 76 -2.30 14.74 4.45
N THR A 77 -1.84 15.36 5.54
CA THR A 77 -0.60 14.94 6.20
C THR A 77 -0.87 13.67 7.01
N LEU A 78 -0.09 12.62 6.76
CA LEU A 78 -0.18 11.38 7.52
C LEU A 78 1.22 10.86 7.88
N ASP A 79 1.47 10.74 9.16
CA ASP A 79 2.57 9.95 9.69
C ASP A 79 2.00 8.60 10.16
N LEU A 80 2.30 7.53 9.41
CA LEU A 80 1.85 6.16 9.73
C LEU A 80 2.52 5.58 10.98
N ALA A 81 3.55 6.25 11.52
CA ALA A 81 4.20 5.90 12.77
C ALA A 81 3.66 6.70 13.97
N SER A 82 2.47 7.29 13.85
CA SER A 82 1.81 8.09 14.89
C SER A 82 0.29 7.91 14.86
N PHE A 83 -0.29 7.26 15.88
CA PHE A 83 -1.75 7.07 15.99
C PHE A 83 -2.51 8.39 16.00
N ASP A 84 -1.96 9.42 16.65
CA ASP A 84 -2.54 10.77 16.63
C ASP A 84 -2.58 11.34 15.21
N SER A 85 -1.51 11.19 14.43
CA SER A 85 -1.49 11.65 13.04
C SER A 85 -2.50 10.88 12.18
N ILE A 86 -2.59 9.56 12.38
CA ILE A 86 -3.54 8.69 11.68
C ILE A 86 -4.98 9.12 11.96
N ARG A 87 -5.32 9.36 13.22
CA ARG A 87 -6.67 9.76 13.64
C ARG A 87 -7.04 11.14 13.09
N HIS A 88 -6.12 12.10 13.13
CA HIS A 88 -6.33 13.42 12.52
C HIS A 88 -6.55 13.33 11.00
N ALA A 89 -5.70 12.59 10.29
CA ALA A 89 -5.82 12.42 8.84
C ALA A 89 -7.15 11.74 8.45
N ALA A 90 -7.55 10.69 9.19
CA ALA A 90 -8.81 10.02 8.95
C ALA A 90 -10.03 10.94 9.19
N ALA A 91 -10.00 11.74 10.26
CA ALA A 91 -11.04 12.73 10.53
C ALA A 91 -11.15 13.79 9.41
N GLU A 92 -10.02 14.29 8.92
CA GLU A 92 -9.94 15.25 7.82
C GLU A 92 -10.54 14.68 6.52
N ILE A 93 -10.16 13.45 6.16
CA ILE A 93 -10.74 12.76 4.99
C ILE A 93 -12.23 12.53 5.18
N ASN A 94 -12.64 12.07 6.36
CA ASN A 94 -14.04 11.80 6.65
C ASN A 94 -14.94 13.05 6.57
N ALA A 95 -14.39 14.22 6.84
CA ALA A 95 -15.08 15.51 6.68
C ALA A 95 -15.13 15.99 5.23
N ARG A 96 -14.16 15.62 4.39
CA ARG A 96 -14.03 16.13 3.01
C ARG A 96 -14.73 15.28 1.96
N VAL A 97 -14.78 13.96 2.13
CA VAL A 97 -15.33 13.07 1.12
C VAL A 97 -16.59 12.36 1.59
N ALA A 98 -17.57 12.26 0.69
CA ALA A 98 -18.80 11.50 0.93
C ALA A 98 -18.57 9.99 0.80
N LYS A 99 -17.71 9.59 -0.15
CA LYS A 99 -17.38 8.20 -0.45
C LYS A 99 -15.93 8.08 -0.94
N LEU A 100 -15.37 6.87 -0.86
CA LEU A 100 -14.04 6.55 -1.34
C LEU A 100 -14.07 5.24 -2.14
N ASP A 101 -13.87 5.30 -3.46
CA ASP A 101 -13.99 4.12 -4.32
C ASP A 101 -12.75 3.22 -4.25
N VAL A 102 -11.55 3.79 -4.07
CA VAL A 102 -10.30 3.02 -3.97
C VAL A 102 -9.37 3.62 -2.90
N LEU A 103 -8.89 2.77 -1.99
CA LEU A 103 -7.79 3.05 -1.08
C LEU A 103 -6.55 2.23 -1.49
N ILE A 104 -5.40 2.88 -1.63
CA ILE A 104 -4.10 2.23 -1.86
C ILE A 104 -3.18 2.46 -0.67
N ASN A 105 -2.98 1.41 0.11
CA ASN A 105 -2.02 1.33 1.21
C ASN A 105 -0.62 1.03 0.64
N ASN A 106 0.02 2.07 0.09
CA ASN A 106 1.30 1.98 -0.62
C ASN A 106 2.52 2.33 0.24
N ALA A 107 2.40 3.33 1.12
CA ALA A 107 3.52 3.81 1.93
C ALA A 107 4.13 2.69 2.78
N GLY A 108 5.45 2.71 2.90
CA GLY A 108 6.16 1.81 3.80
C GLY A 108 7.65 2.09 3.87
N ILE A 109 8.29 1.48 4.86
CA ILE A 109 9.73 1.50 5.13
C ILE A 109 10.28 0.08 5.06
N MET A 110 11.59 -0.06 4.85
CA MET A 110 12.22 -1.36 4.60
C MET A 110 13.62 -1.43 5.17
N GLY A 111 13.93 -2.57 5.80
CA GLY A 111 15.31 -2.98 6.06
C GLY A 111 16.07 -2.05 7.01
N LEU A 112 15.38 -1.46 7.99
CA LEU A 112 16.03 -0.59 8.96
C LEU A 112 17.07 -1.40 9.76
N GLU A 113 18.35 -1.05 9.62
CA GLU A 113 19.45 -1.76 10.30
C GLU A 113 19.31 -1.71 11.83
N LYS A 114 18.90 -0.54 12.35
CA LYS A 114 18.70 -0.32 13.78
C LYS A 114 17.25 -0.54 14.18
N TYR A 115 17.05 -1.26 15.28
CA TYR A 115 15.75 -1.33 15.94
C TYR A 115 15.27 0.08 16.28
N THR A 116 14.12 0.43 15.72
CA THR A 116 13.52 1.76 15.84
C THR A 116 12.05 1.60 16.19
N LEU A 117 11.55 2.48 17.05
CA LEU A 117 10.15 2.49 17.46
C LEU A 117 9.38 3.62 16.77
N THR A 118 8.11 3.37 16.48
CA THR A 118 7.13 4.42 16.19
C THR A 118 6.87 5.29 17.44
N ARG A 119 6.14 6.39 17.28
CA ARG A 119 5.74 7.24 18.43
C ARG A 119 4.91 6.47 19.45
N ASP A 120 4.19 5.45 18.99
CA ASP A 120 3.31 4.59 19.79
C ASP A 120 4.02 3.33 20.32
N GLY A 121 5.34 3.23 20.21
CA GLY A 121 6.13 2.14 20.82
C GLY A 121 6.09 0.81 20.05
N LEU A 122 5.90 0.84 18.74
CA LEU A 122 5.91 -0.34 17.88
C LEU A 122 7.20 -0.41 17.06
N GLU A 123 7.72 -1.60 16.79
CA GLU A 123 8.77 -1.81 15.79
C GLU A 123 8.38 -1.11 14.49
N ALA A 124 9.25 -0.22 14.00
CA ALA A 124 8.88 0.78 13.01
C ALA A 124 8.34 0.21 11.70
N GLN A 125 8.86 -0.92 11.20
CA GLN A 125 8.41 -1.52 9.95
C GLN A 125 7.01 -2.12 10.11
N PHE A 126 6.74 -2.86 11.19
CA PHE A 126 5.41 -3.39 11.50
C PHE A 126 4.42 -2.27 11.83
N GLY A 127 4.85 -1.30 12.63
CA GLY A 127 4.08 -0.13 13.02
C GLY A 127 3.61 0.68 11.82
N ALA A 128 4.53 1.11 10.95
CA ALA A 128 4.19 1.94 9.79
C ALA A 128 3.55 1.14 8.63
N ASN A 129 4.09 -0.03 8.28
CA ASN A 129 3.65 -0.78 7.09
C ASN A 129 2.40 -1.62 7.33
N HIS A 130 1.99 -1.85 8.58
CA HIS A 130 0.78 -2.61 8.89
C HIS A 130 -0.12 -1.89 9.87
N ILE A 131 0.30 -1.66 11.12
CA ILE A 131 -0.61 -1.14 12.16
C ILE A 131 -1.17 0.25 11.79
N GLY A 132 -0.32 1.13 11.25
CA GLY A 132 -0.75 2.45 10.80
C GLY A 132 -1.78 2.37 9.66
N HIS A 133 -1.54 1.51 8.67
CA HIS A 133 -2.48 1.26 7.58
C HIS A 133 -3.77 0.61 8.07
N PHE A 134 -3.68 -0.33 9.00
CA PHE A 134 -4.82 -0.99 9.64
C PHE A 134 -5.72 0.05 10.31
N LEU A 135 -5.15 0.89 11.20
CA LEU A 135 -5.89 1.93 11.90
C LEU A 135 -6.52 2.91 10.91
N PHE A 136 -5.72 3.44 9.98
CA PHE A 136 -6.19 4.41 9.00
C PHE A 136 -7.33 3.85 8.14
N THR A 137 -7.15 2.65 7.58
CA THR A 137 -8.14 1.98 6.73
C THR A 137 -9.45 1.79 7.46
N ASN A 138 -9.42 1.31 8.70
CA ASN A 138 -10.63 1.07 9.47
C ASN A 138 -11.36 2.37 9.86
N LEU A 139 -10.63 3.44 10.21
CA LEU A 139 -11.20 4.76 10.53
C LEU A 139 -11.91 5.43 9.33
N ILE A 140 -11.47 5.16 8.10
CA ILE A 140 -12.12 5.67 6.87
C ILE A 140 -13.03 4.65 6.19
N MET A 141 -13.14 3.43 6.73
CA MET A 141 -13.95 2.34 6.17
C MET A 141 -15.40 2.73 5.89
N PRO A 142 -16.09 3.56 6.71
CA PRO A 142 -17.44 4.00 6.38
C PRO A 142 -17.55 4.67 5.00
N LYS A 143 -16.51 5.38 4.54
CA LYS A 143 -16.47 6.02 3.21
C LYS A 143 -16.26 5.02 2.09
N ILE A 144 -15.52 3.95 2.35
CA ILE A 144 -15.31 2.85 1.41
C ILE A 144 -16.60 2.06 1.26
N ILE A 145 -17.27 1.72 2.36
CA ILE A 145 -18.59 1.07 2.32
C ILE A 145 -19.62 1.95 1.60
N ALA A 146 -19.61 3.27 1.84
CA ALA A 146 -20.51 4.22 1.18
C ALA A 146 -20.29 4.33 -0.34
N ALA A 147 -19.11 3.96 -0.86
CA ALA A 147 -18.88 3.89 -2.30
C ALA A 147 -19.67 2.75 -2.97
N GLY A 148 -20.01 1.70 -2.21
CA GLY A 148 -20.84 0.58 -2.65
C GLY A 148 -20.04 -0.56 -3.29
N PRO A 149 -20.74 -1.54 -3.90
CA PRO A 149 -20.11 -2.71 -4.47
C PRO A 149 -19.03 -2.39 -5.50
N GLY A 150 -17.87 -3.00 -5.34
CA GLY A 150 -16.71 -2.78 -6.21
C GLY A 150 -15.70 -1.77 -5.65
N ALA A 151 -15.97 -1.13 -4.51
CA ALA A 151 -14.98 -0.37 -3.76
C ALA A 151 -13.79 -1.25 -3.37
N ARG A 152 -12.56 -0.71 -3.38
CA ARG A 152 -11.33 -1.49 -3.26
C ARG A 152 -10.38 -0.98 -2.20
N VAL A 153 -9.78 -1.91 -1.45
CA VAL A 153 -8.59 -1.67 -0.64
C VAL A 153 -7.41 -2.46 -1.24
N VAL A 154 -6.33 -1.78 -1.59
CA VAL A 154 -5.13 -2.38 -2.17
C VAL A 154 -3.97 -2.24 -1.18
N ASN A 155 -3.48 -3.36 -0.67
CA ASN A 155 -2.39 -3.41 0.31
C ASN A 155 -1.07 -3.79 -0.37
N LEU A 156 -0.09 -2.87 -0.38
CA LEU A 156 1.23 -3.17 -0.95
C LEU A 156 2.04 -4.04 0.02
N SER A 157 2.13 -5.31 -0.36
CA SER A 157 3.04 -6.27 0.23
C SER A 157 4.38 -6.26 -0.57
N SER A 158 5.10 -7.37 -0.57
CA SER A 158 6.35 -7.58 -1.28
C SER A 158 6.62 -9.09 -1.33
N ASN A 159 7.50 -9.57 -2.21
CA ASN A 159 8.09 -10.90 -2.04
C ASN A 159 8.74 -11.05 -0.65
N GLY A 160 9.13 -9.94 -0.01
CA GLY A 160 9.60 -9.90 1.38
C GLY A 160 8.70 -10.61 2.41
N HIS A 161 7.41 -10.83 2.14
CA HIS A 161 6.56 -11.67 3.02
C HIS A 161 7.09 -13.09 3.23
N TRP A 162 7.93 -13.60 2.32
CA TRP A 162 8.63 -14.87 2.49
C TRP A 162 9.72 -14.80 3.57
N LEU A 163 10.23 -13.63 3.96
CA LEU A 163 11.34 -13.49 4.92
C LEU A 163 10.89 -13.63 6.38
N GLY A 164 9.61 -13.42 6.68
CA GLY A 164 9.10 -13.45 8.04
C GLY A 164 7.60 -13.62 8.12
N ASP A 165 7.17 -14.43 9.08
CA ASP A 165 5.78 -14.53 9.50
C ASP A 165 5.45 -13.43 10.52
N TRP A 166 4.17 -13.17 10.78
CA TRP A 166 3.75 -12.38 11.93
C TRP A 166 4.10 -13.11 13.23
N ARG A 167 4.74 -12.38 14.16
CA ARG A 167 5.33 -12.92 15.40
C ARG A 167 4.37 -12.97 16.59
N GLY A 168 3.06 -12.79 16.37
CA GLY A 168 2.10 -12.83 17.47
C GLY A 168 2.32 -11.64 18.42
N GLU A 169 2.31 -11.92 19.72
CA GLU A 169 2.56 -10.95 20.79
C GLU A 169 4.01 -10.43 20.82
N ASP A 170 4.96 -11.14 20.18
CA ASP A 170 6.37 -10.72 20.07
C ASP A 170 6.64 -9.92 18.78
N TYR A 171 5.71 -9.04 18.40
CA TYR A 171 5.87 -8.18 17.22
C TYR A 171 7.01 -7.16 17.37
N ASN A 172 7.46 -6.89 18.61
CA ASN A 172 8.54 -5.98 18.96
C ASN A 172 9.93 -6.64 19.12
N PHE A 173 10.06 -7.94 18.80
CA PHE A 173 11.35 -8.65 18.85
C PHE A 173 12.02 -8.62 20.24
N HIS A 174 11.24 -8.86 21.30
CA HIS A 174 11.66 -8.78 22.69
C HIS A 174 12.33 -7.43 22.99
N ASP A 175 11.63 -6.33 22.66
CA ASP A 175 12.15 -4.95 22.79
C ASP A 175 13.50 -4.75 22.06
N GLY A 176 13.60 -5.34 20.86
CA GLY A 176 14.75 -5.22 19.98
C GLY A 176 15.89 -6.23 20.23
N GLN A 177 15.83 -7.04 21.30
CA GLN A 177 16.89 -8.02 21.62
C GLN A 177 17.06 -9.11 20.56
N ALA A 178 15.98 -9.47 19.87
CA ALA A 178 15.98 -10.46 18.80
C ALA A 178 15.78 -9.83 17.41
N TYR A 179 15.98 -8.51 17.28
CA TYR A 179 15.65 -7.79 16.06
C TYR A 179 16.46 -8.29 14.86
N ASP A 180 15.74 -8.64 13.80
CA ASP A 180 16.30 -8.90 12.47
C ASP A 180 15.58 -8.00 11.46
N PRO A 181 16.29 -7.11 10.74
CA PRO A 181 15.68 -6.15 9.83
C PRO A 181 14.79 -6.77 8.76
N TRP A 182 15.15 -7.97 8.27
CA TRP A 182 14.46 -8.64 7.18
C TRP A 182 13.26 -9.47 7.66
N ALA A 183 13.35 -10.05 8.85
CA ALA A 183 12.23 -10.67 9.53
C ALA A 183 11.19 -9.63 9.94
N ALA A 184 11.61 -8.44 10.39
CA ALA A 184 10.71 -7.32 10.70
C ALA A 184 9.99 -6.82 9.45
N TYR A 185 10.74 -6.62 8.35
CA TYR A 185 10.14 -6.30 7.06
C TYR A 185 9.16 -7.40 6.61
N GLY A 186 9.57 -8.66 6.69
CA GLY A 186 8.77 -9.82 6.30
C GLY A 186 7.48 -9.95 7.10
N GLN A 187 7.54 -9.80 8.43
CA GLN A 187 6.38 -9.69 9.32
C GLN A 187 5.40 -8.64 8.79
N SER A 188 5.89 -7.44 8.49
CA SER A 188 5.04 -6.34 8.03
C SER A 188 4.36 -6.63 6.68
N LYS A 189 5.06 -7.29 5.75
CA LYS A 189 4.55 -7.61 4.41
C LYS A 189 3.66 -8.86 4.39
N THR A 190 3.89 -9.81 5.28
CA THR A 190 2.95 -10.89 5.61
C THR A 190 1.65 -10.30 6.15
N ALA A 191 1.75 -9.37 7.10
CA ALA A 191 0.59 -8.72 7.71
C ALA A 191 -0.28 -7.99 6.67
N SER A 192 0.31 -7.34 5.66
CA SER A 192 -0.45 -6.73 4.55
C SER A 192 -1.30 -7.73 3.74
N ILE A 193 -0.81 -8.97 3.55
CA ILE A 193 -1.55 -10.03 2.83
C ILE A 193 -2.69 -10.55 3.70
N LEU A 194 -2.40 -10.87 4.96
CA LEU A 194 -3.40 -11.30 5.93
C LEU A 194 -4.49 -10.24 6.14
N PHE A 195 -4.12 -8.96 6.16
CA PHE A 195 -5.06 -7.85 6.26
C PHE A 195 -6.03 -7.80 5.06
N ALA A 196 -5.53 -7.98 3.83
CA ALA A 196 -6.40 -8.06 2.66
C ALA A 196 -7.41 -9.21 2.79
N LYS A 197 -6.98 -10.38 3.28
CA LYS A 197 -7.87 -11.53 3.51
C LYS A 197 -8.93 -11.25 4.59
N SER A 198 -8.53 -10.64 5.70
CA SER A 198 -9.46 -10.25 6.76
C SER A 198 -10.49 -9.23 6.29
N LEU A 199 -10.09 -8.25 5.48
CA LEU A 199 -11.02 -7.29 4.88
C LEU A 199 -12.06 -8.00 4.01
N VAL A 200 -11.67 -8.99 3.20
CA VAL A 200 -12.63 -9.78 2.42
C VAL A 200 -13.58 -10.57 3.32
N ALA A 201 -13.05 -11.25 4.34
CA ALA A 201 -13.86 -12.04 5.25
C ALA A 201 -14.91 -11.19 5.99
N LYS A 202 -14.55 -9.96 6.39
CA LYS A 202 -15.41 -9.07 7.20
C LYS A 202 -16.32 -8.17 6.35
N LEU A 203 -15.86 -7.72 5.17
CA LEU A 203 -16.54 -6.68 4.39
C LEU A 203 -16.95 -7.14 2.98
N GLY A 204 -16.58 -8.34 2.56
CA GLY A 204 -16.92 -8.87 1.24
C GLY A 204 -18.44 -8.94 1.00
N ALA A 205 -19.23 -9.27 2.03
CA ALA A 205 -20.69 -9.26 1.97
C ALA A 205 -21.28 -7.85 1.76
N LYS A 206 -20.54 -6.80 2.09
CA LYS A 206 -20.89 -5.39 1.81
C LYS A 206 -20.39 -4.92 0.43
N GLY A 207 -19.76 -5.80 -0.34
CA GLY A 207 -19.25 -5.52 -1.69
C GLY A 207 -17.88 -4.83 -1.72
N VAL A 208 -17.18 -4.72 -0.58
CA VAL A 208 -15.80 -4.22 -0.53
C VAL A 208 -14.85 -5.33 -0.97
N LEU A 209 -14.01 -5.02 -1.95
CA LEU A 209 -12.97 -5.90 -2.45
C LEU A 209 -11.64 -5.51 -1.81
N ALA A 210 -10.78 -6.50 -1.55
CA ALA A 210 -9.44 -6.23 -1.05
C ALA A 210 -8.41 -7.09 -1.76
N TYR A 211 -7.23 -6.54 -2.00
CA TYR A 211 -6.12 -7.22 -2.68
C TYR A 211 -4.81 -6.91 -1.98
N SER A 212 -3.86 -7.83 -2.13
CA SER A 212 -2.46 -7.57 -1.81
C SER A 212 -1.59 -7.79 -3.04
N LEU A 213 -0.41 -7.19 -3.09
CA LEU A 213 0.46 -7.34 -4.25
C LEU A 213 1.94 -7.12 -3.94
N HIS A 214 2.80 -7.61 -4.84
CA HIS A 214 4.18 -7.18 -4.95
C HIS A 214 4.38 -6.32 -6.21
N PRO A 215 4.94 -5.11 -6.07
CA PRO A 215 5.09 -4.19 -7.20
C PRO A 215 6.31 -4.52 -8.09
N GLY A 216 7.17 -5.47 -7.70
CA GLY A 216 8.47 -5.69 -8.33
C GLY A 216 9.61 -5.03 -7.56
N MET A 217 10.86 -5.33 -7.95
CA MET A 217 12.02 -4.51 -7.56
C MET A 217 12.02 -3.23 -8.39
N ILE A 218 11.90 -2.08 -7.74
CA ILE A 218 11.87 -0.77 -8.39
C ILE A 218 12.89 0.11 -7.69
N GLN A 219 13.69 0.85 -8.46
CA GLN A 219 14.57 1.87 -7.91
C GLN A 219 13.72 3.04 -7.40
N THR A 220 13.41 3.00 -6.12
CA THR A 220 12.72 4.04 -5.36
C THR A 220 13.55 4.37 -4.14
N ASN A 221 13.20 5.43 -3.43
CA ASN A 221 13.91 5.78 -2.20
C ASN A 221 13.75 4.74 -1.07
N LEU A 222 12.83 3.77 -1.21
CA LEU A 222 12.66 2.66 -0.27
C LEU A 222 13.94 1.84 -0.06
N GLY A 223 14.81 1.76 -1.08
CA GLY A 223 16.08 1.05 -1.00
C GLY A 223 17.29 1.92 -0.68
N ASN A 224 17.14 3.24 -0.54
CA ASN A 224 18.28 4.15 -0.40
C ASN A 224 19.04 3.97 0.92
N ASP A 225 18.33 3.58 1.98
CA ASP A 225 18.90 3.35 3.30
C ASP A 225 19.36 1.88 3.50
N VAL A 226 19.28 1.07 2.44
CA VAL A 226 19.70 -0.34 2.47
C VAL A 226 21.03 -0.48 1.73
N ASP A 227 22.05 -0.97 2.43
CA ASP A 227 23.35 -1.29 1.82
C ASP A 227 23.18 -2.39 0.76
N LEU A 228 23.69 -2.15 -0.46
CA LEU A 228 23.66 -3.12 -1.56
C LEU A 228 24.38 -4.43 -1.21
N GLY A 229 25.32 -4.42 -0.27
CA GLY A 229 26.04 -5.61 0.19
C GLY A 229 25.16 -6.66 0.86
N VAL A 230 23.94 -6.32 1.29
CA VAL A 230 23.03 -7.25 1.98
C VAL A 230 22.28 -8.20 1.05
N TRP A 231 22.13 -7.84 -0.24
CA TRP A 231 21.27 -8.56 -1.18
C TRP A 231 21.62 -10.05 -1.38
N PRO A 232 22.91 -10.45 -1.49
CA PRO A 232 23.26 -11.88 -1.56
C PRO A 232 22.75 -12.68 -0.35
N GLY A 233 22.82 -12.11 0.85
CA GLY A 233 22.30 -12.73 2.08
C GLY A 233 20.77 -12.83 2.05
N VAL A 234 20.09 -11.77 1.63
CA VAL A 234 18.62 -11.77 1.50
C VAL A 234 18.14 -12.80 0.48
N PHE A 235 18.82 -12.95 -0.65
CA PHE A 235 18.50 -13.97 -1.64
C PHE A 235 18.74 -15.39 -1.11
N ALA A 236 19.79 -15.60 -0.30
CA ALA A 236 19.99 -16.87 0.39
C ALA A 236 18.86 -17.17 1.40
N MET A 237 18.36 -16.16 2.12
CA MET A 237 17.22 -16.29 3.02
C MET A 237 15.92 -16.67 2.28
N PHE A 238 15.69 -16.09 1.10
CA PHE A 238 14.58 -16.47 0.22
C PHE A 238 14.69 -17.93 -0.22
N ALA A 239 15.86 -18.34 -0.74
CA ALA A 239 16.10 -19.71 -1.16
C ALA A 239 15.90 -20.71 -0.01
N ALA A 240 16.41 -20.40 1.18
CA ALA A 240 16.27 -21.24 2.37
C ALA A 240 14.80 -21.42 2.82
N ARG A 241 13.91 -20.51 2.41
CA ARG A 241 12.47 -20.56 2.70
C ARG A 241 11.64 -21.04 1.52
N GLY A 242 12.27 -21.59 0.49
CA GLY A 242 11.60 -22.20 -0.66
C GLY A 242 11.07 -21.20 -1.69
N TYR A 243 11.47 -19.93 -1.61
CA TYR A 243 11.15 -18.96 -2.66
C TYR A 243 12.01 -19.23 -3.91
N PRO A 244 11.42 -19.25 -5.11
CA PRO A 244 12.17 -19.48 -6.34
C PRO A 244 13.10 -18.29 -6.62
N VAL A 245 14.41 -18.53 -6.52
CA VAL A 245 15.44 -17.55 -6.90
C VAL A 245 15.69 -17.69 -8.40
N ASP A 246 15.00 -16.88 -9.18
CA ASP A 246 15.13 -16.77 -10.64
C ASP A 246 15.62 -15.38 -11.06
N GLU A 247 15.78 -15.17 -12.37
CA GLU A 247 16.18 -13.88 -12.93
C GLU A 247 15.20 -12.74 -12.60
N ASN A 248 13.91 -13.05 -12.40
CA ASN A 248 12.89 -12.06 -12.08
C ASN A 248 13.06 -11.49 -10.68
N LEU A 249 13.60 -12.26 -9.74
CA LEU A 249 13.87 -11.78 -8.38
C LEU A 249 14.84 -10.60 -8.38
N THR A 250 15.80 -10.55 -9.29
CA THR A 250 16.83 -9.50 -9.37
C THR A 250 16.54 -8.42 -10.41
N ARG A 251 15.46 -8.57 -11.18
CA ARG A 251 15.16 -7.69 -12.30
C ARG A 251 14.49 -6.40 -11.84
N PHE A 252 15.20 -5.29 -12.01
CA PHE A 252 14.61 -3.97 -11.81
C PHE A 252 13.53 -3.67 -12.85
N LYS A 253 12.39 -3.17 -12.36
CA LYS A 253 11.28 -2.66 -13.15
C LYS A 253 11.39 -1.14 -13.29
N THR A 254 10.90 -0.65 -14.42
CA THR A 254 10.64 0.79 -14.60
C THR A 254 9.49 1.24 -13.71
N LEU A 255 9.38 2.54 -13.42
CA LEU A 255 8.26 3.08 -12.62
C LEU A 255 6.87 2.70 -13.20
N PRO A 256 6.60 2.80 -14.52
CA PRO A 256 5.32 2.36 -15.07
C PRO A 256 5.04 0.87 -14.86
N GLN A 257 6.05 0.01 -15.02
CA GLN A 257 5.90 -1.42 -14.72
C GLN A 257 5.63 -1.67 -13.24
N GLY A 258 6.29 -0.91 -12.37
CA GLY A 258 6.12 -0.98 -10.93
C GLY A 258 4.71 -0.63 -10.46
N VAL A 259 4.09 0.39 -11.07
CA VAL A 259 2.73 0.80 -10.72
C VAL A 259 1.66 -0.07 -11.38
N ALA A 260 1.98 -0.81 -12.44
CA ALA A 260 1.01 -1.54 -13.25
C ALA A 260 0.22 -2.59 -12.45
N THR A 261 0.88 -3.31 -11.54
CA THR A 261 0.21 -4.31 -10.69
C THR A 261 -0.73 -3.62 -9.69
N THR A 262 -0.33 -2.47 -9.14
CA THR A 262 -1.16 -1.64 -8.27
C THR A 262 -2.41 -1.13 -8.99
N LEU A 263 -2.25 -0.64 -10.22
CA LEU A 263 -3.40 -0.21 -11.04
C LEU A 263 -4.30 -1.37 -11.42
N THR A 264 -3.74 -2.55 -11.68
CA THR A 264 -4.53 -3.77 -11.92
C THR A 264 -5.39 -4.11 -10.71
N ALA A 265 -4.80 -4.16 -9.51
CA ALA A 265 -5.52 -4.38 -8.26
C ALA A 265 -6.61 -3.31 -8.03
N ALA A 266 -6.28 -2.04 -8.31
CA ALA A 266 -7.17 -0.91 -8.09
C ALA A 266 -8.33 -0.80 -9.11
N LEU A 267 -8.14 -1.24 -10.35
CA LEU A 267 -9.05 -0.85 -11.45
C LEU A 267 -9.54 -2.02 -12.31
N SER A 268 -8.84 -3.16 -12.36
CA SER A 268 -9.20 -4.22 -13.31
C SER A 268 -10.53 -4.89 -12.95
N PRO A 269 -11.51 -4.96 -13.86
CA PRO A 269 -12.76 -5.68 -13.62
C PRO A 269 -12.59 -7.21 -13.64
N GLU A 270 -11.50 -7.71 -14.24
CA GLU A 270 -11.27 -9.15 -14.44
C GLU A 270 -11.02 -9.89 -13.13
N ILE A 271 -10.47 -9.19 -12.14
CA ILE A 271 -10.10 -9.77 -10.83
C ILE A 271 -11.20 -9.68 -9.78
N VAL A 272 -12.38 -9.11 -10.10
CA VAL A 272 -13.47 -8.90 -9.12
C VAL A 272 -13.89 -10.17 -8.40
N LYS A 273 -13.90 -11.32 -9.11
CA LYS A 273 -14.22 -12.63 -8.55
C LYS A 273 -13.10 -13.25 -7.69
N HIS A 274 -11.96 -12.57 -7.61
CA HIS A 274 -10.74 -13.03 -6.96
C HIS A 274 -10.31 -12.10 -5.82
N SER A 275 -11.26 -11.43 -5.17
CA SER A 275 -11.00 -10.65 -3.96
C SER A 275 -10.27 -11.49 -2.90
N GLY A 276 -9.25 -10.92 -2.28
CA GLY A 276 -8.35 -11.59 -1.33
C GLY A 276 -7.11 -12.19 -1.98
N ALA A 277 -6.98 -12.08 -3.32
CA ALA A 277 -5.81 -12.54 -4.06
C ALA A 277 -4.56 -11.69 -3.78
N TYR A 278 -3.42 -12.35 -3.96
CA TYR A 278 -2.11 -11.73 -4.07
C TYR A 278 -1.73 -11.57 -5.53
N LEU A 279 -1.26 -10.39 -5.94
CA LEU A 279 -0.92 -10.10 -7.33
C LEU A 279 0.58 -9.87 -7.53
N VAL A 280 1.10 -10.37 -8.65
CA VAL A 280 2.46 -10.13 -9.13
C VAL A 280 2.37 -9.95 -10.64
N ASP A 281 3.03 -8.93 -11.19
CA ASP A 281 3.08 -8.68 -12.63
C ASP A 281 1.69 -8.64 -13.29
N CYS A 282 0.78 -7.90 -12.66
CA CYS A 282 -0.63 -7.76 -13.08
C CYS A 282 -1.45 -9.07 -13.10
N ASN A 283 -0.91 -10.17 -12.57
CA ASN A 283 -1.56 -11.47 -12.54
C ASN A 283 -1.85 -11.92 -11.10
N ILE A 284 -2.87 -12.75 -10.93
CA ILE A 284 -3.10 -13.47 -9.67
C ILE A 284 -1.96 -14.47 -9.51
N SER A 285 -1.27 -14.40 -8.38
CA SER A 285 -0.11 -15.24 -8.10
C SER A 285 -0.42 -16.24 -6.99
N GLY A 286 -0.07 -17.50 -7.23
CA GLY A 286 -0.04 -18.55 -6.20
C GLY A 286 1.24 -18.57 -5.38
N ASN A 287 2.24 -17.74 -5.72
CA ASN A 287 3.53 -17.69 -5.04
C ASN A 287 3.45 -16.87 -3.73
N VAL A 288 2.65 -17.37 -2.80
CA VAL A 288 2.43 -16.78 -1.49
C VAL A 288 2.89 -17.77 -0.42
N ALA A 289 3.68 -17.29 0.54
CA ALA A 289 4.12 -18.14 1.64
C ALA A 289 2.91 -18.69 2.43
N ARG A 290 3.00 -19.95 2.86
CA ARG A 290 1.88 -20.66 3.51
C ARG A 290 1.29 -19.86 4.67
N HIS A 291 2.14 -19.31 5.54
CA HIS A 291 1.73 -18.52 6.70
C HIS A 291 0.94 -17.25 6.34
N ALA A 292 1.19 -16.65 5.17
CA ALA A 292 0.47 -15.47 4.68
C ALA A 292 -0.91 -15.80 4.08
N THR A 293 -1.28 -17.08 4.00
CA THR A 293 -2.59 -17.53 3.51
C THR A 293 -3.51 -18.12 4.57
N ASP A 294 -3.00 -18.25 5.78
CA ASP A 294 -3.69 -18.84 6.93
C ASP A 294 -4.73 -17.87 7.51
N MET A 295 -6.01 -18.28 7.51
CA MET A 295 -7.11 -17.45 7.99
C MET A 295 -7.18 -17.35 9.52
N ASP A 296 -6.65 -18.34 10.25
CA ASP A 296 -6.58 -18.26 11.71
C ASP A 296 -5.54 -17.21 12.11
N ARG A 297 -4.41 -17.15 11.38
CA ARG A 297 -3.44 -16.04 11.51
C ARG A 297 -4.04 -14.71 11.13
N ALA A 298 -4.84 -14.63 10.07
CA ALA A 298 -5.48 -13.40 9.64
C ALA A 298 -6.43 -12.83 10.71
N GLU A 299 -7.21 -13.70 11.37
CA GLU A 299 -8.10 -13.32 12.46
C GLU A 299 -7.33 -12.95 13.73
N ALA A 300 -6.30 -13.71 14.09
CA ALA A 300 -5.46 -13.40 15.25
C ALA A 300 -4.71 -12.07 15.09
N LEU A 301 -4.14 -11.81 13.91
CA LEU A 301 -3.49 -10.54 13.59
C LEU A 301 -4.48 -9.38 13.66
N TRP A 302 -5.71 -9.55 13.19
CA TRP A 302 -6.75 -8.52 13.29
C TRP A 302 -7.01 -8.15 14.76
N LYS A 303 -7.25 -9.15 15.62
CA LYS A 303 -7.49 -8.93 17.05
C LYS A 303 -6.31 -8.28 17.75
N GLU A 304 -5.09 -8.71 17.45
CA GLU A 304 -3.90 -8.08 18.02
C GLU A 304 -3.75 -6.64 17.51
N SER A 305 -4.08 -6.37 16.24
CA SER A 305 -4.06 -5.01 15.69
C SER A 305 -5.08 -4.11 16.38
N GLU A 306 -6.29 -4.60 16.67
CA GLU A 306 -7.31 -3.87 17.45
C GLU A 306 -6.83 -3.57 18.88
N LYS A 307 -6.23 -4.57 19.55
CA LYS A 307 -5.65 -4.42 20.88
C LYS A 307 -4.53 -3.38 20.90
N ILE A 308 -3.62 -3.42 19.91
CA ILE A 308 -2.51 -2.47 19.78
C ILE A 308 -3.02 -1.03 19.63
N VAL A 309 -4.04 -0.81 18.79
CA VAL A 309 -4.57 0.54 18.52
C VAL A 309 -5.60 1.02 19.55
N GLY A 310 -5.99 0.13 20.48
CA GLY A 310 -6.98 0.41 21.53
C GLY A 310 -8.41 0.58 21.02
N GLU A 311 -8.74 0.01 19.86
CA GLU A 311 -10.04 0.18 19.21
C GLU A 311 -10.45 -1.06 18.43
N SER A 312 -11.70 -1.50 18.60
CA SER A 312 -12.29 -2.62 17.86
C SER A 312 -13.16 -2.14 16.71
N PHE A 313 -13.11 -2.88 15.60
CA PHE A 313 -13.80 -2.56 14.35
C PHE A 313 -14.75 -3.70 13.98
N ALA A 314 -16.02 -3.56 14.37
CA ALA A 314 -17.07 -4.52 14.06
C ALA A 314 -17.69 -4.20 12.68
N TYR A 315 -17.73 -5.20 11.79
CA TYR A 315 -18.30 -5.11 10.45
C TYR A 315 -19.31 -6.21 10.16
#